data_AF-A0A2H3DEW5-F1
#
_entry.id   AF-A0A2H3DEW5-F1
#
_cell.length_a   1.000
_cell.length_b   1.000
_cell.length_c   1.000
_cell.angle_alpha   90.00
_cell.angle_beta   90.00
_cell.angle_gamma   90.00
#
_symmetry.space_group_name_H-M   'P 1'
#
loop_
_entity.id
_entity.type
_entity.pdbx_description
1 polymer ?
#
loop_
_entity_poly.entity_id
_entity_poly.type
_entity_poly.pdbx_seq_one_letter_code
_entity_poly.pdbx_strand_id
1 'polypeptide(L)'
;MAPSMPGLNEKSTPRFESSTDPEELERFFSRLEELFDKSAVTTDAEKKKYAVVYTDIKMEKQWKVLEHYTKGTFKEFKKNILSSYEGALAGDHDAMQEMKQLVR
;
A
#
# COMPACT_ATOMS: atom_id res chain seq x y z
N MET A 1 -23.76 1.15 16.53
CA MET A 1 -23.23 0.18 15.54
C MET A 1 -22.02 0.82 14.87
N ALA A 2 -20.96 0.06 14.62
CA ALA A 2 -19.80 0.58 13.88
C ALA A 2 -20.18 0.78 12.39
N PRO A 3 -19.73 1.86 11.72
CA PRO A 3 -19.89 2.01 10.28
C PRO A 3 -19.22 0.87 9.52
N SER A 4 -19.74 0.52 8.35
CA SER A 4 -19.08 -0.44 7.46
C SER A 4 -17.96 0.23 6.67
N MET A 5 -16.99 -0.58 6.21
CA MET A 5 -15.94 -0.11 5.29
C MET A 5 -16.57 0.47 4.01
N PRO A 6 -16.04 1.59 3.47
CA PRO A 6 -16.63 2.24 2.30
C PRO A 6 -16.57 1.33 1.07
N GLY A 7 -17.66 1.31 0.29
CA GLY A 7 -17.68 0.60 -1.00
C GLY A 7 -16.74 1.25 -2.01
N LEU A 8 -16.18 0.46 -2.94
CA LEU A 8 -15.19 0.88 -3.94
C LEU A 8 -15.53 2.15 -4.76
N ASN A 9 -16.83 2.46 -4.91
CA ASN A 9 -17.32 3.58 -5.69
C ASN A 9 -17.78 4.76 -4.82
N GLU A 10 -17.57 4.69 -3.51
CA GLU A 10 -17.95 5.74 -2.57
C GLU A 10 -16.87 6.83 -2.48
N LYS A 11 -17.29 8.08 -2.26
CA LYS A 11 -16.38 9.23 -2.12
C LYS A 11 -15.43 9.14 -0.92
N SER A 12 -15.81 8.39 0.10
CA SER A 12 -15.03 8.13 1.32
C SER A 12 -13.97 7.04 1.15
N THR A 13 -13.88 6.42 -0.03
CA THR A 13 -12.92 5.35 -0.31
C THR A 13 -11.50 5.89 -0.28
N PRO A 14 -10.61 5.36 0.59
CA PRO A 14 -9.19 5.65 0.46
C PRO A 14 -8.73 5.01 -0.86
N ARG A 15 -8.16 5.77 -1.77
CA ARG A 15 -7.65 5.24 -3.02
C ARG A 15 -6.17 5.55 -3.12
N PHE A 16 -5.40 4.53 -3.49
CA PHE A 16 -3.98 4.68 -3.80
C PHE A 16 -3.83 4.57 -5.32
N GLU A 17 -3.42 5.66 -5.96
CA GLU A 17 -3.42 5.78 -7.42
C GLU A 17 -2.01 5.91 -8.02
N SER A 18 -1.02 6.37 -7.25
CA SER A 18 0.35 6.54 -7.76
C SER A 18 1.32 5.52 -7.15
N SER A 19 2.19 4.95 -7.97
CA SER A 19 3.20 3.96 -7.52
C SER A 19 4.55 4.56 -7.16
N THR A 20 4.71 5.88 -7.26
CA THR A 20 6.02 6.54 -7.22
C THR A 20 6.20 7.47 -6.02
N ASP A 21 5.13 7.82 -5.30
CA ASP A 21 5.20 8.68 -4.13
C ASP A 21 5.13 7.85 -2.82
N PRO A 22 6.26 7.70 -2.09
CA PRO A 22 6.26 6.99 -0.81
C PRO A 22 5.41 7.69 0.26
N GLU A 23 5.30 9.03 0.23
CA GLU A 23 4.49 9.79 1.21
C GLU A 23 2.98 9.55 0.98
N GLU A 24 2.56 9.40 -0.27
CA GLU A 24 1.17 9.01 -0.60
C GLU A 24 0.85 7.62 -0.04
N LEU A 25 1.78 6.67 -0.16
CA LEU A 25 1.62 5.30 0.33
C LEU A 25 1.49 5.24 1.85
N GLU A 26 2.32 6.01 2.58
CA GLU A 26 2.21 6.14 4.03
C GLU A 26 0.87 6.77 4.44
N ARG A 27 0.45 7.82 3.74
CA ARG A 27 -0.83 8.49 3.97
C ARG A 27 -2.02 7.57 3.68
N PHE A 28 -1.93 6.72 2.65
CA PHE A 28 -2.93 5.73 2.32
C PHE A 28 -3.12 4.73 3.45
N PHE A 29 -2.03 4.12 3.95
CA PHE A 29 -2.12 3.18 5.06
C PHE A 29 -2.65 3.83 6.33
N SER A 30 -2.25 5.07 6.61
CA SER A 30 -2.72 5.81 7.79
C SER A 30 -4.25 6.00 7.76
N ARG A 31 -4.80 6.48 6.62
CA ARG A 31 -6.26 6.63 6.43
C ARG A 31 -6.99 5.29 6.53
N LEU A 32 -6.37 4.24 6.03
CA LEU A 32 -6.95 2.90 6.02
C LEU A 32 -7.00 2.31 7.44
N GLU A 33 -5.96 2.51 8.25
CA GLU A 33 -5.93 2.11 9.66
C GLU A 33 -7.00 2.83 10.48
N GLU A 34 -7.19 4.14 10.27
CA GLU A 34 -8.30 4.87 10.90
C GLU A 34 -9.68 4.30 10.52
N LEU A 35 -9.85 3.84 9.27
CA LEU A 35 -11.09 3.22 8.81
C LEU A 35 -11.30 1.84 9.45
N PHE A 36 -10.24 1.08 9.67
CA PHE A 36 -10.33 -0.19 10.39
C PHE A 36 -10.81 0.02 11.82
N ASP A 37 -10.26 1.01 12.52
CA ASP A 37 -10.66 1.33 13.89
C ASP A 37 -12.12 1.80 13.94
N LYS A 38 -12.52 2.67 13.01
CA LYS A 38 -13.93 3.14 12.90
C LYS A 38 -14.89 2.00 12.58
N SER A 39 -14.49 1.08 11.72
CA SER A 39 -15.34 -0.01 11.21
C SER A 39 -15.20 -1.31 12.00
N ALA A 40 -14.44 -1.30 13.11
CA ALA A 40 -14.13 -2.46 13.93
C ALA A 40 -13.55 -3.66 13.14
N VAL A 41 -12.75 -3.39 12.11
CA VAL A 41 -12.04 -4.43 11.35
C VAL A 41 -10.81 -4.85 12.15
N THR A 42 -10.88 -6.04 12.75
CA THR A 42 -9.84 -6.50 13.69
C THR A 42 -8.93 -7.58 13.10
N THR A 43 -9.41 -8.36 12.12
CA THR A 43 -8.64 -9.50 11.61
C THR A 43 -7.60 -9.07 10.56
N ASP A 44 -6.41 -9.63 10.63
CA ASP A 44 -5.35 -9.36 9.64
C ASP A 44 -5.77 -9.71 8.22
N ALA A 45 -6.57 -10.76 8.05
CA ALA A 45 -7.07 -11.19 6.74
C ALA A 45 -7.98 -10.12 6.11
N GLU A 46 -8.90 -9.54 6.88
CA GLU A 46 -9.78 -8.48 6.39
C GLU A 46 -8.99 -7.19 6.12
N LYS A 47 -8.10 -6.79 7.03
CA LYS A 47 -7.25 -5.61 6.83
C LYS A 47 -6.45 -5.70 5.54
N LYS A 48 -5.81 -6.85 5.30
CA LYS A 48 -5.08 -7.11 4.04
C LYS A 48 -5.99 -7.10 2.82
N LYS A 49 -7.19 -7.69 2.91
CA LYS A 49 -8.18 -7.67 1.83
C LYS A 49 -8.57 -6.25 1.43
N TYR A 50 -8.90 -5.39 2.41
CA TYR A 50 -9.25 -4.00 2.12
C TYR A 50 -8.06 -3.20 1.59
N ALA A 51 -6.86 -3.44 2.13
CA ALA A 51 -5.65 -2.77 1.65
C ALA A 51 -5.39 -3.02 0.16
N VAL A 52 -5.63 -4.22 -0.36
CA VAL A 52 -5.45 -4.50 -1.80
C VAL A 52 -6.62 -4.00 -2.63
N VAL A 53 -7.86 -4.12 -2.14
CA VAL A 53 -9.07 -3.73 -2.89
C VAL A 53 -9.13 -2.21 -3.12
N TYR A 54 -8.56 -1.42 -2.22
CA TYR A 54 -8.51 0.04 -2.32
C TYR A 54 -7.35 0.60 -3.15
N THR A 55 -6.58 -0.28 -3.79
CA THR A 55 -5.59 0.12 -4.81
C THR A 55 -6.17 -0.02 -6.22
N ASP A 56 -5.44 0.42 -7.24
CA ASP A 56 -5.83 0.09 -8.61
C ASP A 56 -5.56 -1.40 -8.94
N ILE A 57 -6.13 -1.86 -10.05
CA ILE A 57 -6.11 -3.27 -10.47
C ILE A 57 -4.67 -3.82 -10.62
N LYS A 58 -3.71 -2.99 -11.03
CA LYS A 58 -2.31 -3.40 -11.18
C LYS A 58 -1.69 -3.63 -9.81
N MET A 59 -1.84 -2.68 -8.89
CA MET A 59 -1.31 -2.76 -7.53
C MET A 59 -1.97 -3.90 -6.74
N GLU A 60 -3.29 -4.09 -6.89
CA GLU A 60 -4.01 -5.20 -6.26
C GLU A 60 -3.40 -6.55 -6.65
N LYS A 61 -3.07 -6.74 -7.93
CA LYS A 61 -2.42 -7.97 -8.42
C LYS A 61 -1.01 -8.12 -7.85
N GLN A 62 -0.22 -7.05 -7.82
CA GLN A 62 1.15 -7.08 -7.30
C GLN A 62 1.19 -7.38 -5.79
N TRP A 63 0.27 -6.82 -5.02
CA TRP A 63 0.27 -7.00 -3.57
C TRP A 63 -0.28 -8.38 -3.17
N LYS A 64 -1.22 -8.94 -3.92
CA LYS A 64 -1.78 -10.29 -3.66
C LYS A 64 -0.77 -11.42 -3.80
N VAL A 65 0.27 -11.25 -4.61
CA VAL A 65 1.31 -12.28 -4.79
C VAL A 65 2.40 -12.22 -3.71
N LEU A 66 2.38 -11.20 -2.84
CA LEU A 66 3.33 -11.11 -1.73
C LEU A 66 3.10 -12.24 -0.72
N GLU A 67 4.16 -12.84 -0.22
CA GLU A 67 4.08 -13.93 0.78
C GLU A 67 3.29 -13.48 2.02
N HIS A 68 3.55 -12.25 2.48
CA HIS A 68 2.89 -11.62 3.63
C HIS A 68 1.42 -11.22 3.38
N TYR A 69 0.94 -11.29 2.14
CA TYR A 69 -0.50 -11.22 1.88
C TYR A 69 -1.17 -12.51 2.32
N THR A 70 -0.63 -13.64 1.86
CA THR A 70 -1.18 -14.99 2.10
C THR A 70 -0.95 -15.47 3.54
N LYS A 71 0.18 -15.08 4.15
CA LYS A 71 0.59 -15.48 5.50
C LYS A 71 0.89 -14.25 6.37
N GLY A 72 1.09 -14.43 7.66
CA GLY A 72 1.51 -13.35 8.58
C GLY A 72 0.44 -12.28 8.84
N THR A 73 0.88 -11.23 9.53
CA THR A 73 0.06 -10.10 10.00
C THR A 73 -0.05 -8.98 8.96
N PHE A 74 -1.06 -8.13 9.11
CA PHE A 74 -1.19 -6.89 8.36
C PHE A 74 0.01 -5.97 8.55
N LYS A 75 0.61 -5.95 9.75
CA LYS A 75 1.80 -5.16 10.05
C LYS A 75 3.01 -5.60 9.22
N GLU A 76 3.24 -6.91 9.10
CA GLU A 76 4.32 -7.46 8.27
C GLU A 76 4.08 -7.16 6.78
N PHE A 77 2.83 -7.30 6.33
CA PHE A 77 2.42 -6.95 4.97
C PHE A 77 2.66 -5.47 4.64
N LYS A 78 2.20 -4.54 5.50
CA LYS A 78 2.43 -3.09 5.35
C LYS A 78 3.93 -2.78 5.30
N LYS A 79 4.72 -3.36 6.21
CA LYS A 79 6.18 -3.17 6.23
C LYS A 79 6.83 -3.65 4.93
N ASN A 80 6.46 -4.84 4.44
CA ASN A 80 7.01 -5.40 3.21
C ASN A 80 6.69 -4.52 1.98
N ILE A 81 5.48 -3.96 1.91
CA ILE A 81 5.09 -3.01 0.87
C ILE A 81 5.93 -1.73 0.98
N LEU A 82 5.95 -1.07 2.14
CA LEU A 82 6.71 0.18 2.33
C LEU A 82 8.19 0.01 1.94
N SER A 83 8.85 -1.04 2.43
CA SER A 83 10.26 -1.32 2.10
C SER A 83 10.49 -1.62 0.62
N SER A 84 9.50 -2.18 -0.08
CA SER A 84 9.60 -2.42 -1.53
C SER A 84 9.57 -1.12 -2.33
N TYR A 85 8.80 -0.12 -1.89
CA TYR A 85 8.72 1.19 -2.51
C TYR A 85 9.92 2.08 -2.16
N GLU A 86 10.41 2.04 -0.92
CA GLU A 86 11.65 2.71 -0.51
C GLU A 86 12.86 2.17 -1.31
N GLY A 87 12.94 0.85 -1.47
CA GLY A 87 14.00 0.22 -2.27
C GLY A 87 13.92 0.59 -3.76
N ALA A 88 12.72 0.71 -4.32
CA ALA A 88 12.53 1.17 -5.70
C ALA A 88 13.00 2.63 -5.89
N LEU A 89 12.69 3.51 -4.93
CA LEU A 89 13.14 4.91 -4.96
C LEU A 89 14.67 5.03 -4.84
N ALA A 90 15.28 4.25 -3.94
CA ALA A 90 16.73 4.24 -3.76
C ALA A 90 17.45 3.72 -5.02
N GLY A 91 16.93 2.65 -5.65
CA GLY A 91 17.47 2.10 -6.90
C GLY A 91 17.33 3.04 -8.10
N ASP A 92 16.21 3.78 -8.19
CA ASP A 92 16.00 4.78 -9.25
C ASP A 92 16.97 5.96 -9.10
N HIS A 93 17.18 6.44 -7.86
CA HIS A 93 18.16 7.49 -7.59
C HIS A 93 19.59 7.07 -7.92
N ASP A 94 19.99 5.84 -7.57
CA ASP A 94 21.31 5.28 -7.87
C ASP A 94 21.54 5.14 -9.39
N ALA A 95 20.57 4.55 -10.11
CA ALA A 95 20.63 4.43 -11.56
C ALA A 95 20.71 5.78 -12.28
N MET A 96 19.98 6.79 -11.78
CA MET A 96 20.03 8.16 -12.30
C MET A 96 21.36 8.87 -12.00
N GLN A 97 22.04 8.54 -10.91
CA GLN A 97 23.39 9.06 -10.63
C GLN A 97 24.45 8.41 -11.52
N GLU A 98 24.40 7.09 -11.71
CA GLU A 98 25.32 6.37 -12.60
C GLU A 98 25.20 6.85 -14.05
N MET A 99 23.97 7.08 -14.54
CA MET A 99 23.75 7.66 -15.87
C MET A 99 24.38 9.05 -16.03
N LYS A 100 24.40 9.88 -14.98
CA LYS A 100 25.05 11.21 -15.02
C LYS A 100 26.58 11.13 -15.07
N GLN A 101 27.20 10.08 -14.49
CA GLN A 101 28.66 9.90 -14.53
C GLN A 101 29.16 9.42 -15.89
N LEU A 102 28.35 8.65 -16.62
CA LEU A 102 28.69 8.08 -17.93
C LEU A 102 28.68 9.10 -19.10
N VAL A 103 28.12 10.29 -18.91
CA VAL A 103 28.03 11.34 -19.96
C VAL A 103 29.13 12.40 -19.80
N ARG A 104 30.23 12.07 -19.11
CA ARG A 104 31.38 12.98 -18.95
C ARG A 104 32.51 12.70 -19.93
#